data_AF-A0A3G2GB29-F1
#
_entry.id   AF-A0A3G2GB29-F1
#
_cell.length_a   1.000
_cell.length_b   1.000
_cell.length_c   1.000
_cell.angle_alpha   90.00
_cell.angle_beta   90.00
_cell.angle_gamma   90.00
#
_symmetry.space_group_name_H-M   'P 1'
#
loop_
_entity.id
_entity.type
_entity.pdbx_description
1 polymer ?
#
loop_
_entity_poly.entity_id
_entity_poly.type
_entity_poly.pdbx_seq_one_letter_code
_entity_poly.pdbx_strand_id
1 'polypeptide(L)'
;MKTTITFFTILLSIITIQAQESIDLLTYENTQDINFFTSVKNGALIKEYITTTKNSVKVGDTLILGSPTSQEMNTKTYSGSYGNRARGGVSQSRSTSKKTYEFIQLGRPAGFGSVMSAMGGNAQNMADNSLKNTKVIVNEIKTYHRGSKNKPLYVVMVLGEINGRAFGINKYLSVMDTELGIESGEILLKNRKMTRDEAIAKLKEAKELVEIDMMSKEEFDELKKELAPIITNN
;
A
#
# COMPACT_ATOMS: atom_id res chain seq x y z
N MET A 1 -35.98 33.78 -6.99
CA MET A 1 -34.66 33.74 -6.31
C MET A 1 -34.70 33.06 -4.94
N LYS A 2 -35.60 33.43 -4.02
CA LYS A 2 -35.62 32.79 -2.68
C LYS A 2 -35.95 31.29 -2.72
N THR A 3 -36.87 30.87 -3.61
CA THR A 3 -37.28 29.47 -3.82
C THR A 3 -36.21 28.62 -4.52
N THR A 4 -35.46 29.20 -5.46
CA THR A 4 -34.35 28.51 -6.15
C THR A 4 -33.15 28.31 -5.23
N ILE A 5 -32.84 29.29 -4.36
CA ILE A 5 -31.76 29.17 -3.37
C ILE A 5 -32.11 28.12 -2.31
N THR A 6 -33.36 28.09 -1.82
CA THR A 6 -33.80 27.06 -0.85
C THR A 6 -33.77 25.66 -1.44
N PHE A 7 -34.17 25.49 -2.72
CA PHE A 7 -34.07 24.20 -3.40
C PHE A 7 -32.61 23.74 -3.57
N PHE A 8 -31.69 24.67 -3.88
CA PHE A 8 -30.27 24.37 -3.99
C PHE A 8 -29.66 23.97 -2.63
N THR A 9 -30.06 24.63 -1.55
CA THR A 9 -29.60 24.27 -0.19
C THR A 9 -30.15 22.93 0.29
N ILE A 10 -31.38 22.58 -0.07
CA ILE A 10 -31.99 21.27 0.26
C ILE A 10 -31.36 20.15 -0.58
N LEU A 11 -31.07 20.41 -1.86
CA LEU A 11 -30.36 19.46 -2.72
C LEU A 11 -28.93 19.22 -2.20
N LEU A 12 -28.24 20.27 -1.76
CA LEU A 12 -26.88 20.16 -1.21
C LEU A 12 -26.84 19.40 0.12
N SER A 13 -27.87 19.50 0.96
CA SER A 13 -27.97 18.76 2.23
C SER A 13 -28.38 17.30 2.08
N ILE A 14 -29.06 16.92 0.99
CA ILE A 14 -29.36 15.50 0.71
C ILE A 14 -28.11 14.75 0.23
N ILE A 15 -27.19 15.44 -0.48
CA ILE A 15 -25.93 14.85 -0.95
C ILE A 15 -24.99 14.52 0.22
N THR A 16 -25.03 15.29 1.32
CA THR A 16 -24.19 15.03 2.50
C THR A 16 -24.68 13.86 3.37
N ILE A 17 -25.92 13.39 3.20
CA ILE A 17 -26.50 12.27 3.95
C ILE A 17 -26.11 10.90 3.35
N GLN A 18 -25.58 10.86 2.12
CA GLN A 18 -24.86 9.69 1.60
C GLN A 18 -23.48 9.62 2.27
N ALA A 19 -23.46 9.43 3.59
CA ALA A 19 -22.25 9.27 4.37
C ALA A 19 -21.37 8.15 3.79
N GLN A 20 -20.05 8.35 3.86
CA GLN A 20 -19.05 7.35 3.52
C GLN A 20 -19.35 6.09 4.35
N GLU A 21 -19.56 4.95 3.70
CA GLU A 21 -19.79 3.68 4.37
C GLU A 21 -18.60 3.35 5.28
N SER A 22 -18.85 3.00 6.53
CA SER A 22 -17.82 2.61 7.49
C SER A 22 -18.01 1.16 7.91
N ILE A 23 -16.96 0.35 7.72
CA ILE A 23 -16.91 -1.06 8.06
C ILE A 23 -15.96 -1.23 9.25
N ASP A 24 -16.43 -1.88 10.31
CA ASP A 24 -15.60 -2.06 11.52
C ASP A 24 -14.47 -3.06 11.29
N LEU A 25 -14.78 -4.19 10.64
CA LEU A 25 -13.83 -5.26 10.37
C LEU A 25 -13.97 -5.76 8.93
N LEU A 26 -12.86 -5.78 8.21
CA LEU A 26 -12.78 -6.35 6.86
C LEU A 26 -11.69 -7.42 6.81
N THR A 27 -11.99 -8.60 6.28
CA THR A 27 -11.01 -9.67 6.05
C THR A 27 -10.65 -9.73 4.57
N TYR A 28 -9.47 -10.25 4.25
CA TYR A 28 -9.10 -10.53 2.87
C TYR A 28 -10.14 -11.44 2.17
N GLU A 29 -10.64 -12.46 2.84
CA GLU A 29 -11.67 -13.37 2.30
C GLU A 29 -12.94 -12.62 1.89
N ASN A 30 -13.41 -11.68 2.71
CA ASN A 30 -14.56 -10.83 2.39
C ASN A 30 -14.31 -9.96 1.14
N THR A 31 -13.07 -9.53 0.90
CA THR A 31 -12.74 -8.75 -0.31
C THR A 31 -12.87 -9.55 -1.60
N GLN A 32 -12.78 -10.88 -1.50
CA GLN A 32 -12.85 -11.82 -2.64
C GLN A 32 -14.23 -12.48 -2.77
N ASP A 33 -15.07 -12.47 -1.74
CA ASP A 33 -16.44 -13.00 -1.80
C ASP A 33 -17.38 -12.06 -2.58
N ILE A 34 -17.94 -12.55 -3.69
CA ILE A 34 -18.86 -11.83 -4.57
C ILE A 34 -20.11 -11.30 -3.85
N ASN A 35 -20.64 -12.06 -2.90
CA ASN A 35 -21.85 -11.66 -2.19
C ASN A 35 -21.58 -10.48 -1.27
N PHE A 36 -20.39 -10.46 -0.67
CA PHE A 36 -19.96 -9.39 0.21
C PHE A 36 -19.51 -8.17 -0.62
N PHE A 37 -18.54 -8.34 -1.50
CA PHE A 37 -17.85 -7.22 -2.11
C PHE A 37 -18.77 -6.37 -2.99
N THR A 38 -19.77 -6.96 -3.64
CA THR A 38 -20.72 -6.22 -4.50
C THR A 38 -21.62 -5.25 -3.75
N SER A 39 -21.85 -5.50 -2.45
CA SER A 39 -22.64 -4.61 -1.58
C SER A 39 -21.87 -3.39 -1.08
N VAL A 40 -20.54 -3.46 -1.05
CA VAL A 40 -19.68 -2.42 -0.48
C VAL A 40 -19.55 -1.25 -1.46
N LYS A 41 -19.62 -0.02 -0.97
CA LYS A 41 -19.37 1.18 -1.78
C LYS A 41 -17.86 1.43 -1.95
N ASN A 42 -17.50 1.99 -3.10
CA ASN A 42 -16.15 2.50 -3.34
C ASN A 42 -15.75 3.55 -2.30
N GLY A 43 -14.52 3.42 -1.79
CA GLY A 43 -13.96 4.28 -0.77
C GLY A 43 -14.47 4.03 0.64
N ALA A 44 -15.21 2.95 0.90
CA ALA A 44 -15.67 2.62 2.25
C ALA A 44 -14.49 2.62 3.25
N LEU A 45 -14.69 3.24 4.40
CA LEU A 45 -13.70 3.39 5.46
C LEU A 45 -13.67 2.12 6.30
N ILE A 46 -12.47 1.64 6.63
CA ILE A 46 -12.27 0.44 7.42
C ILE A 46 -11.53 0.82 8.71
N LYS A 47 -12.01 0.32 9.86
CA LYS A 47 -11.31 0.50 11.14
C LYS A 47 -10.20 -0.52 11.34
N GLU A 48 -10.49 -1.78 11.02
CA GLU A 48 -9.56 -2.91 11.15
C GLU A 48 -9.61 -3.80 9.91
N TYR A 49 -8.43 -4.14 9.40
CA TYR A 49 -8.25 -5.02 8.26
C TYR A 49 -7.44 -6.26 8.65
N ILE A 50 -7.94 -7.45 8.29
CA ILE A 50 -7.24 -8.72 8.46
C ILE A 50 -6.69 -9.17 7.11
N THR A 51 -5.37 -9.26 7.02
CA THR A 51 -4.64 -9.64 5.80
C THR A 51 -4.75 -11.13 5.46
N THR A 52 -4.24 -11.55 4.30
CA THR A 52 -4.16 -12.97 3.90
C THR A 52 -3.41 -13.82 4.95
N THR A 53 -2.38 -13.22 5.56
CA THR A 53 -1.51 -13.82 6.58
C THR A 53 -2.11 -13.74 7.98
N LYS A 54 -3.41 -13.44 8.10
CA LYS A 54 -4.17 -13.32 9.36
C LYS A 54 -3.59 -12.25 10.31
N ASN A 55 -2.88 -11.26 9.77
CA ASN A 55 -2.38 -10.11 10.51
C ASN A 55 -3.47 -9.04 10.57
N SER A 56 -3.63 -8.44 11.74
CA SER A 56 -4.54 -7.31 11.92
C SER A 56 -3.78 -6.00 11.72
N VAL A 57 -4.37 -5.09 10.96
CA VAL A 57 -3.92 -3.72 10.76
C VAL A 57 -5.07 -2.78 11.10
N LYS A 58 -4.87 -1.91 12.08
CA LYS A 58 -5.85 -0.94 12.56
C LYS A 58 -5.43 0.47 12.24
N VAL A 59 -6.42 1.36 12.14
CA VAL A 59 -6.15 2.81 12.12
C VAL A 59 -5.44 3.20 13.41
N GLY A 60 -4.30 3.88 13.29
CA GLY A 60 -3.41 4.24 14.38
C GLY A 60 -2.20 3.33 14.55
N ASP A 61 -2.16 2.17 13.87
CA ASP A 61 -1.01 1.26 13.96
C ASP A 61 0.24 1.87 13.33
N THR A 62 1.40 1.50 13.86
CA THR A 62 2.70 1.90 13.30
C THR A 62 3.24 0.81 12.38
N LEU A 63 3.58 1.20 11.15
CA LEU A 63 4.21 0.35 10.14
C LEU A 63 5.62 0.86 9.81
N ILE A 64 6.40 0.04 9.12
CA ILE A 64 7.73 0.43 8.61
C ILE A 64 7.72 0.28 7.09
N LEU A 65 8.22 1.29 6.37
CA LEU A 65 8.44 1.19 4.94
C LEU A 65 9.68 0.35 4.67
N GLY A 66 9.54 -0.71 3.88
CA GLY A 66 10.62 -1.63 3.54
C GLY A 66 11.49 -1.14 2.39
N SER A 67 11.85 -2.03 1.48
CA SER A 67 12.67 -1.67 0.31
C SER A 67 11.80 -1.44 -0.91
N PRO A 68 12.09 -0.42 -1.75
CA PRO A 68 11.39 -0.23 -3.01
C PRO A 68 11.64 -1.42 -3.96
N THR A 69 10.60 -1.90 -4.64
CA THR A 69 10.70 -3.02 -5.60
C THR A 69 10.77 -2.59 -7.06
N SER A 70 10.44 -1.34 -7.36
CA SER A 70 10.39 -0.82 -8.74
C SER A 70 11.54 0.16 -9.04
N GLN A 71 11.68 0.50 -10.32
CA GLN A 71 12.65 1.45 -10.82
C GLN A 71 12.04 2.30 -11.93
N GLU A 72 11.92 3.60 -11.69
CA GLU A 72 11.53 4.57 -12.70
C GLU A 72 12.76 4.98 -13.54
N MET A 73 12.55 5.08 -14.86
CA MET A 73 13.56 5.55 -15.80
C MET A 73 13.05 6.81 -16.49
N ASN A 74 13.82 7.89 -16.41
CA ASN A 74 13.53 9.15 -17.09
C ASN A 74 14.60 9.41 -18.15
N THR A 75 14.19 9.47 -19.41
CA THR A 75 15.06 9.75 -20.54
C THR A 75 14.73 11.12 -21.12
N LYS A 76 15.72 12.01 -21.13
CA LYS A 76 15.65 13.30 -21.81
C LYS A 76 16.40 13.22 -23.12
N THR A 77 15.67 13.35 -24.22
CA THR A 77 16.24 13.38 -25.58
C THR A 77 16.28 14.81 -26.09
N TYR A 78 17.48 15.29 -26.38
CA TYR A 78 17.70 16.56 -27.05
C TYR A 78 18.02 16.29 -28.51
N SER A 79 17.11 16.68 -29.40
CA SER A 79 17.28 16.53 -30.85
C SER A 79 17.54 17.89 -31.51
N GLY A 80 18.66 18.01 -32.22
CA GLY A 80 18.95 19.14 -33.11
C GLY A 80 18.80 18.73 -34.57
N SER A 81 18.05 19.51 -35.35
CA SER A 81 17.90 19.32 -36.80
C SER A 81 18.67 20.43 -37.53
N TYR A 82 19.51 20.07 -38.49
CA TYR A 82 20.23 21.03 -39.34
C TYR A 82 19.51 21.20 -40.69
N GLY A 83 19.06 22.42 -41.00
CA GLY A 83 18.56 22.84 -42.32
C GLY A 83 17.03 22.81 -42.53
N ASN A 84 16.55 23.61 -43.49
CA ASN A 84 15.12 23.75 -43.86
C ASN A 84 14.52 22.55 -44.64
N ARG A 85 15.34 21.54 -44.99
CA ARG A 85 14.91 20.29 -45.62
C ARG A 85 15.59 19.15 -44.89
N ALA A 86 14.85 18.50 -44.00
CA ALA A 86 15.29 17.44 -43.10
C ALA A 86 16.21 16.41 -43.79
N ARG A 87 17.52 16.50 -43.55
CA ARG A 87 18.52 15.51 -43.99
C ARG A 87 19.57 15.33 -42.88
N GLY A 88 19.14 14.78 -41.76
CA GLY A 88 20.00 14.39 -40.63
C GLY A 88 19.71 15.15 -39.35
N GLY A 89 19.25 14.42 -38.32
CA GLY A 89 19.10 14.93 -36.96
C GLY A 89 20.03 14.16 -36.03
N VAL A 90 20.78 14.87 -35.19
CA VAL A 90 21.53 14.25 -34.10
C VAL A 90 20.67 14.36 -32.86
N SER A 91 20.38 13.22 -32.24
CA SER A 91 19.70 13.17 -30.95
C SER A 91 20.66 12.65 -29.89
N GLN A 92 20.69 13.32 -28.75
CA GLN A 92 21.43 12.90 -27.57
C GLN A 92 20.43 12.63 -26.46
N SER A 93 20.40 11.39 -26.00
CA SER A 93 19.51 10.94 -24.94
C SER A 93 20.30 10.69 -23.67
N ARG A 94 19.89 11.32 -22.56
CA ARG A 94 20.42 11.02 -21.22
C ARG A 94 19.32 10.37 -20.41
N SER A 95 19.60 9.19 -19.88
CA SER A 95 18.68 8.42 -19.04
C SER A 95 19.15 8.42 -17.59
N THR A 96 18.26 8.75 -16.67
CA THR A 96 18.47 8.62 -15.22
C THR A 96 17.49 7.60 -14.67
N SER A 97 17.96 6.68 -13.83
CA SER A 97 17.10 5.71 -13.17
C SER A 97 17.03 5.97 -11.67
N LYS A 98 15.86 5.74 -11.08
CA LYS A 98 15.57 5.99 -9.67
C LYS A 98 14.78 4.81 -9.11
N LYS A 99 15.23 4.28 -7.97
CA LYS A 99 14.49 3.22 -7.26
C LYS A 99 13.26 3.82 -6.58
N THR A 100 12.10 3.24 -6.86
CA THR A 100 10.79 3.71 -6.41
C THR A 100 9.95 2.55 -5.92
N TYR A 101 8.99 2.85 -5.05
CA TYR A 101 8.04 1.86 -4.61
C TYR A 101 7.03 1.57 -5.72
N GLU A 102 6.58 0.33 -5.84
CA GLU A 102 5.56 -0.08 -6.79
C GLU A 102 4.15 0.21 -6.27
N PHE A 103 3.90 -0.07 -4.99
CA PHE A 103 2.58 0.02 -4.39
C PHE A 103 2.40 1.27 -3.54
N ILE A 104 3.47 2.02 -3.25
CA ILE A 104 3.41 3.23 -2.42
C ILE A 104 3.56 4.47 -3.27
N GLN A 105 2.50 5.28 -3.33
CA GLN A 105 2.52 6.57 -4.00
C GLN A 105 2.58 7.76 -3.03
N LEU A 106 3.11 8.88 -3.51
CA LEU A 106 3.12 10.14 -2.78
C LEU A 106 1.74 10.80 -2.86
N GLY A 107 1.20 11.21 -1.71
CA GLY A 107 -0.10 11.87 -1.60
C GLY A 107 -1.25 10.90 -1.36
N ARG A 108 -2.48 11.40 -1.53
CA ARG A 108 -3.72 10.62 -1.41
C ARG A 108 -4.15 10.10 -2.80
N PRO A 109 -4.87 8.96 -2.89
CA PRO A 109 -5.18 8.31 -4.16
C PRO A 109 -6.07 9.12 -5.10
N ALA A 110 -6.94 9.96 -4.53
CA ALA A 110 -7.77 10.93 -5.23
C ALA A 110 -7.47 12.36 -4.74
N GLY A 111 -6.23 12.60 -4.30
CA GLY A 111 -5.78 13.93 -3.87
C GLY A 111 -5.46 14.83 -5.07
N PHE A 112 -5.45 16.15 -4.84
CA PHE A 112 -5.17 17.14 -5.88
C PHE A 112 -3.93 16.81 -6.74
N GLY A 113 -2.83 16.37 -6.12
CA GLY A 113 -1.62 15.98 -6.85
C GLY A 113 -1.78 14.77 -7.77
N SER A 114 -2.53 13.74 -7.34
CA SER A 114 -2.81 12.55 -8.16
C SER A 114 -3.69 12.88 -9.38
N VAL A 115 -4.69 13.75 -9.19
CA VAL A 115 -5.60 14.20 -10.26
C VAL A 115 -4.86 15.06 -11.27
N MET A 116 -4.05 16.02 -10.82
CA MET A 116 -3.25 16.86 -11.72
C MET A 116 -2.24 16.05 -12.53
N SER A 117 -1.60 15.05 -11.92
CA SER A 117 -0.65 14.17 -12.63
C SER A 117 -1.36 13.39 -13.74
N ALA A 118 -2.53 12.80 -13.43
CA ALA A 118 -3.34 12.08 -14.41
C ALA A 118 -3.86 12.99 -15.54
N MET A 119 -4.33 14.20 -15.22
CA MET A 119 -4.78 15.19 -16.22
C MET A 119 -3.66 15.68 -17.13
N GLY A 120 -2.43 15.77 -16.60
CA GLY A 120 -1.23 16.12 -17.36
C GLY A 120 -0.65 14.97 -18.20
N GLY A 121 -1.27 13.78 -18.19
CA GLY A 121 -0.75 12.58 -18.87
C GLY A 121 0.52 12.02 -18.23
N ASN A 122 0.87 12.46 -17.03
CA ASN A 122 2.05 11.98 -16.31
C ASN A 122 1.67 10.78 -15.42
N ALA A 123 2.62 9.87 -15.23
CA ALA A 123 2.47 8.78 -14.27
C ALA A 123 2.29 9.32 -12.84
N GLN A 124 1.64 8.54 -11.98
CA GLN A 124 1.52 8.87 -10.56
C GLN A 124 2.92 8.94 -9.93
N ASN A 125 3.13 9.94 -9.07
CA ASN A 125 4.41 10.12 -8.39
C ASN A 125 4.57 9.06 -7.29
N MET A 126 5.40 8.05 -7.55
CA MET A 126 5.67 7.00 -6.57
C MET A 126 6.60 7.49 -5.46
N ALA A 127 6.49 6.86 -4.29
CA ALA A 127 7.45 7.05 -3.21
C ALA A 127 8.84 6.58 -3.68
N ASP A 128 9.90 7.18 -3.14
CA ASP A 128 11.27 6.81 -3.51
C ASP A 128 12.04 6.17 -2.37
N ASN A 129 13.19 5.60 -2.72
CA ASN A 129 14.09 4.93 -1.78
C ASN A 129 14.51 5.79 -0.57
N SER A 130 14.35 7.12 -0.58
CA SER A 130 14.69 7.95 0.59
C SER A 130 13.80 7.66 1.80
N LEU A 131 12.60 7.10 1.57
CA LEU A 131 11.64 6.77 2.61
C LEU A 131 11.83 5.36 3.19
N LYS A 132 12.84 4.60 2.73
CA LYS A 132 13.15 3.27 3.25
C LYS A 132 13.44 3.32 4.76
N ASN A 133 12.95 2.31 5.48
CA ASN A 133 13.06 2.14 6.94
C ASN A 133 12.41 3.27 7.76
N THR A 134 11.56 4.10 7.15
CA THR A 134 10.82 5.12 7.90
C THR A 134 9.64 4.49 8.61
N LYS A 135 9.38 4.95 9.85
CA LYS A 135 8.20 4.54 10.62
C LYS A 135 7.05 5.46 10.26
N VAL A 136 5.90 4.87 9.98
CA VAL A 136 4.70 5.56 9.52
C VAL A 136 3.49 5.09 10.31
N ILE A 137 2.47 5.92 10.39
CA ILE A 137 1.21 5.61 11.08
C ILE A 137 0.10 5.36 10.07
N VAL A 138 -0.74 4.36 10.31
CA VAL A 138 -1.95 4.11 9.51
C VAL A 138 -2.96 5.18 9.85
N ASN A 139 -3.22 6.08 8.90
CA ASN A 139 -4.08 7.23 9.12
C ASN A 139 -5.52 6.92 8.71
N GLU A 140 -5.71 6.24 7.58
CA GLU A 140 -7.01 5.80 7.08
C GLU A 140 -6.82 4.48 6.32
N ILE A 141 -7.83 3.61 6.38
CA ILE A 141 -7.92 2.42 5.52
C ILE A 141 -9.19 2.55 4.68
N LYS A 142 -9.08 2.35 3.38
CA LYS A 142 -10.18 2.42 2.42
C LYS A 142 -10.19 1.22 1.52
N THR A 143 -11.36 0.86 1.01
CA THR A 143 -11.46 -0.18 -0.01
C THR A 143 -12.09 0.35 -1.29
N TYR A 144 -11.66 -0.21 -2.42
CA TYR A 144 -12.11 0.16 -3.75
C TYR A 144 -12.27 -1.10 -4.58
N HIS A 145 -13.19 -1.08 -5.53
CA HIS A 145 -13.30 -2.11 -6.54
C HIS A 145 -12.22 -1.94 -7.60
N ARG A 146 -11.67 -3.05 -8.10
CA ARG A 146 -10.71 -3.06 -9.21
C ARG A 146 -11.37 -2.66 -10.55
N GLY A 147 -11.76 -1.39 -10.69
CA GLY A 147 -12.37 -0.80 -11.88
C GLY A 147 -13.90 -0.78 -11.86
N SER A 148 -14.55 -1.93 -11.69
CA SER A 148 -16.03 -2.05 -11.70
C SER A 148 -16.56 -2.73 -10.44
N LYS A 149 -17.79 -2.42 -10.02
CA LYS A 149 -18.44 -3.03 -8.83
C LYS A 149 -18.49 -4.57 -8.83
N ASN A 150 -18.46 -5.19 -10.01
CA ASN A 150 -18.49 -6.65 -10.15
C ASN A 150 -17.12 -7.32 -9.99
N LYS A 151 -16.08 -6.54 -9.64
CA LYS A 151 -14.74 -7.05 -9.41
C LYS A 151 -14.40 -7.00 -7.92
N PRO A 152 -13.49 -7.88 -7.46
CA PRO A 152 -13.04 -7.90 -6.08
C PRO A 152 -12.57 -6.54 -5.58
N LEU A 153 -12.67 -6.38 -4.28
CA LEU A 153 -12.17 -5.23 -3.57
C LEU A 153 -10.66 -5.33 -3.39
N TYR A 154 -10.00 -4.18 -3.39
CA TYR A 154 -8.62 -4.03 -2.95
C TYR A 154 -8.58 -2.97 -1.85
N VAL A 155 -7.59 -3.08 -0.98
CA VAL A 155 -7.46 -2.23 0.21
C VAL A 155 -6.33 -1.24 0.01
N VAL A 156 -6.64 0.02 0.25
CA VAL A 156 -5.74 1.15 0.18
C VAL A 156 -5.53 1.71 1.58
N MET A 157 -4.27 1.77 2.02
CA MET A 157 -3.91 2.42 3.28
C MET A 157 -3.33 3.80 3.02
N VAL A 158 -3.89 4.82 3.68
CA VAL A 158 -3.30 6.16 3.73
C VAL A 158 -2.42 6.24 4.96
N LEU A 159 -1.14 6.52 4.74
CA LEU A 159 -0.13 6.58 5.78
C LEU A 159 0.23 8.03 6.09
N GLY A 160 0.40 8.32 7.37
CA GLY A 160 0.92 9.58 7.90
C GLY A 160 2.32 9.40 8.47
N GLU A 161 3.03 10.50 8.66
CA GLU A 161 4.26 10.51 9.46
C GLU A 161 3.89 10.59 10.95
N ILE A 162 4.70 9.98 11.82
CA ILE A 162 4.39 9.90 13.27
C ILE A 162 4.25 11.28 13.91
N ASN A 163 5.05 12.25 13.48
CA ASN A 163 5.02 13.62 14.01
C ASN A 163 4.03 14.51 13.26
N GLY A 164 3.24 13.97 12.33
CA GLY A 164 2.28 14.71 11.51
C GLY A 164 2.91 15.64 10.46
N ARG A 165 4.22 15.54 10.21
CA ARG A 165 4.91 16.28 9.15
C ARG A 165 4.59 15.68 7.78
N ALA A 166 5.02 16.38 6.73
CA ALA A 166 4.86 15.93 5.36
C ALA A 166 6.03 15.08 4.88
N PHE A 167 5.74 14.13 4.00
CA PHE A 167 6.70 13.41 3.17
C PHE A 167 7.05 14.29 1.96
N GLY A 168 8.02 15.18 2.15
CA GLY A 168 8.36 16.21 1.16
C GLY A 168 7.21 17.20 0.98
N ILE A 169 6.67 17.30 -0.24
CA ILE A 169 5.53 18.18 -0.55
C ILE A 169 4.17 17.56 -0.20
N ASN A 170 4.12 16.25 0.06
CA ASN A 170 2.87 15.53 0.28
C ASN A 170 2.71 15.16 1.76
N LYS A 171 1.55 15.48 2.36
CA LYS A 171 1.32 15.16 3.78
C LYS A 171 1.17 13.65 4.06
N TYR A 172 0.71 12.88 3.08
CA TYR A 172 0.39 11.47 3.23
C TYR A 172 1.08 10.64 2.15
N LEU A 173 1.23 9.35 2.41
CA LEU A 173 1.52 8.33 1.41
C LEU A 173 0.27 7.47 1.24
N SER A 174 0.14 6.81 0.10
CA SER A 174 -0.93 5.83 -0.11
C SER A 174 -0.36 4.52 -0.61
N VAL A 175 -0.66 3.45 0.10
CA VAL A 175 -0.42 2.07 -0.34
C VAL A 175 -1.60 1.66 -1.19
N MET A 176 -1.41 1.55 -2.49
CA MET A 176 -2.48 1.31 -3.46
C MET A 176 -3.00 -0.12 -3.45
N ASP A 177 -2.18 -1.10 -3.11
CA ASP A 177 -2.61 -2.46 -2.84
C ASP A 177 -1.89 -2.96 -1.59
N THR A 178 -2.64 -3.06 -0.50
CA THR A 178 -2.10 -3.39 0.83
C THR A 178 -1.54 -4.80 0.88
N GLU A 179 -2.18 -5.76 0.21
CA GLU A 179 -1.71 -7.16 0.22
C GLU A 179 -0.40 -7.28 -0.54
N LEU A 180 -0.36 -6.74 -1.76
CA LEU A 180 0.85 -6.76 -2.57
C LEU A 180 1.97 -5.96 -1.93
N GLY A 181 1.68 -4.81 -1.30
CA GLY A 181 2.65 -4.03 -0.55
C GLY A 181 3.26 -4.79 0.63
N ILE A 182 2.48 -5.62 1.32
CA ILE A 182 2.99 -6.47 2.42
C ILE A 182 3.78 -7.66 1.86
N GLU A 183 3.27 -8.33 0.83
CA GLU A 183 3.89 -9.51 0.22
C GLU A 183 5.24 -9.18 -0.43
N SER A 184 5.31 -8.05 -1.13
CA SER A 184 6.54 -7.54 -1.74
C SER A 184 7.60 -7.07 -0.72
N GLY A 185 7.22 -6.90 0.54
CA GLY A 185 8.09 -6.36 1.57
C GLY A 185 8.27 -4.84 1.49
N GLU A 186 7.44 -4.13 0.72
CA GLU A 186 7.40 -2.65 0.73
C GLU A 186 6.78 -2.11 2.03
N ILE A 187 5.90 -2.89 2.67
CA ILE A 187 5.29 -2.61 3.96
C ILE A 187 5.64 -3.72 4.94
N LEU A 188 6.26 -3.33 6.06
CA LEU A 188 6.60 -4.24 7.15
C LEU A 188 5.70 -3.97 8.35
N LEU A 189 4.95 -5.00 8.75
CA LEU A 189 4.11 -4.97 9.94
C LEU A 189 4.99 -5.23 11.18
N LYS A 190 4.94 -4.35 12.18
CA LYS A 190 5.78 -4.47 13.39
C LYS A 190 5.47 -5.73 14.21
N ASN A 191 4.19 -6.10 14.26
CA ASN A 191 3.69 -7.25 15.02
C ASN A 191 3.17 -8.35 14.08
N ARG A 192 3.91 -8.66 13.01
CA ARG A 192 3.55 -9.72 12.06
C ARG A 192 3.55 -11.07 12.76
N LYS A 193 2.46 -11.82 12.64
CA LYS A 193 2.37 -13.24 12.95
C LYS A 193 3.32 -14.01 12.03
N MET A 194 4.17 -14.83 12.62
CA MET A 194 5.10 -15.68 11.88
C MET A 194 4.34 -16.63 10.96
N THR A 195 4.79 -16.74 9.72
CA THR A 195 4.21 -17.70 8.77
C THR A 195 4.68 -19.11 9.08
N ARG A 196 3.96 -20.12 8.57
CA ARG A 196 4.32 -21.53 8.72
C ARG A 196 5.71 -21.82 8.16
N ASP A 197 6.04 -21.26 7.01
CA ASP A 197 7.34 -21.49 6.36
C ASP A 197 8.49 -20.83 7.14
N GLU A 198 8.28 -19.62 7.67
CA GLU A 198 9.25 -18.97 8.57
C GLU A 198 9.43 -19.76 9.87
N ALA A 199 8.36 -20.30 10.44
CA ALA A 199 8.44 -21.15 11.63
C ALA A 199 9.22 -22.45 11.34
N ILE A 200 9.00 -23.08 10.18
CA ILE A 200 9.75 -24.26 9.76
C ILE A 200 11.22 -23.92 9.49
N ALA A 201 11.50 -22.79 8.85
CA ALA A 201 12.87 -22.34 8.61
C ALA A 201 13.62 -22.09 9.92
N LYS A 202 12.99 -21.42 10.90
CA LYS A 202 13.55 -21.25 12.24
C LYS A 202 13.81 -22.56 12.96
N LEU A 203 12.92 -23.55 12.81
CA LEU A 203 13.17 -24.89 13.37
C LEU A 203 14.33 -25.61 12.70
N LYS A 204 14.51 -25.44 11.39
CA LYS A 204 15.66 -26.01 10.67
C LYS A 204 16.97 -25.35 11.11
N GLU A 205 17.00 -24.02 11.16
CA GLU A 205 18.15 -23.27 11.67
C GLU A 205 18.47 -23.65 13.13
N ALA A 206 17.46 -23.72 14.00
CA ALA A 206 17.64 -24.14 15.39
C ALA A 206 18.19 -25.58 15.48
N LYS A 207 17.75 -26.49 14.60
CA LYS A 207 18.30 -27.85 14.53
C LYS A 207 19.77 -27.84 14.12
N GLU A 208 20.14 -27.04 13.12
CA GLU A 208 21.54 -26.87 12.71
C GLU A 208 22.38 -26.28 13.85
N LEU A 209 21.85 -25.30 14.59
CA LEU A 209 22.50 -24.70 15.76
C LEU A 209 22.77 -25.72 16.88
N VAL A 210 21.84 -26.67 17.10
CA VAL A 210 22.07 -27.79 18.02
C VAL A 210 23.15 -28.73 17.50
N GLU A 211 23.19 -29.00 16.19
CA GLU A 211 24.20 -29.87 15.59
C GLU A 211 25.62 -29.27 15.67
N ILE A 212 25.76 -27.95 15.68
CA ILE A 212 27.04 -27.25 15.87
C ILE A 212 27.33 -26.88 17.34
N ASP A 213 26.59 -27.44 18.30
CA ASP A 213 26.70 -27.17 19.74
C ASP A 213 26.59 -25.67 20.13
N MET A 214 25.90 -24.87 19.30
CA MET A 214 25.62 -23.45 19.58
C MET A 214 24.25 -23.21 20.24
N MET A 215 23.44 -24.26 20.37
CA MET A 215 22.14 -24.25 21.07
C MET A 215 21.98 -25.57 21.83
N SER A 216 21.38 -25.50 23.02
CA SER A 216 21.07 -26.70 23.81
C SER A 216 19.84 -27.44 23.25
N LYS A 217 19.74 -28.74 23.54
CA LYS A 217 18.55 -29.54 23.17
C LYS A 217 17.28 -29.03 23.87
N GLU A 218 17.42 -28.48 25.07
CA GLU A 218 16.32 -27.93 25.86
C GLU A 218 15.74 -26.67 25.21
N GLU A 219 16.60 -25.74 24.79
CA GLU A 219 16.20 -24.54 24.03
C GLU A 219 15.52 -24.90 22.71
N PHE A 220 16.00 -25.94 22.01
CA PHE A 220 15.35 -26.43 20.80
C PHE A 220 13.95 -27.00 21.05
N ASP A 221 13.80 -27.79 22.12
CA ASP A 221 12.50 -28.39 22.46
C ASP A 221 11.47 -27.34 22.94
N GLU A 222 11.91 -26.29 23.63
CA GLU A 222 11.08 -25.12 23.95
C GLU A 222 10.63 -24.40 22.67
N LEU A 223 11.57 -24.10 21.78
CA LEU A 223 11.30 -23.41 20.52
C LEU A 223 10.37 -24.25 19.61
N LYS A 224 10.49 -25.58 19.65
CA LYS A 224 9.57 -26.51 18.98
C LYS A 224 8.17 -26.47 19.57
N LYS A 225 8.01 -26.38 20.89
CA LYS A 225 6.68 -26.24 21.53
C LYS A 225 6.02 -24.90 21.19
N GLU A 226 6.79 -23.82 21.14
CA GLU A 226 6.28 -22.49 20.77
C GLU A 226 5.85 -22.43 19.30
N LEU A 227 6.63 -23.02 18.39
CA LEU A 227 6.35 -22.98 16.95
C LEU A 227 5.36 -24.06 16.49
N ALA A 228 5.20 -25.15 17.25
CA ALA A 228 4.24 -26.21 16.97
C ALA A 228 2.82 -25.70 16.63
N PRO A 229 2.16 -24.85 17.45
CA PRO A 229 0.82 -24.36 17.13
C PRO A 229 0.75 -23.54 15.84
N ILE A 230 1.84 -22.86 15.46
CA ILE A 230 1.91 -22.09 14.20
C ILE A 230 1.99 -23.02 12.98
N ILE A 231 2.64 -24.17 13.15
CA ILE A 231 2.85 -25.16 12.10
C ILE A 231 1.64 -26.08 11.92
N THR A 232 0.93 -26.43 13.00
CA THR A 232 -0.19 -27.38 12.98
C THR A 232 -1.55 -26.76 12.75
N ASN A 233 -1.79 -25.49 13.13
CA ASN A 233 -3.12 -24.84 13.02
C ASN A 233 -3.33 -23.99 11.74
N ASN A 234 -2.44 -24.10 10.74
CA ASN A 234 -2.59 -23.45 9.44
C ASN A 234 -2.63 -24.49 8.30
#